data_AF-A0A966JAS8-F1
#
_entry.id   AF-A0A966JAS8-F1
#
_cell.length_a   1.000
_cell.length_b   1.000
_cell.length_c   1.000
_cell.angle_alpha   90.00
_cell.angle_beta   90.00
_cell.angle_gamma   90.00
#
_symmetry.space_group_name_H-M   'P 1'
#
loop_
_entity.id
_entity.type
_entity.pdbx_description
1 polymer ?
#
loop_
_entity_poly.entity_id
_entity_poly.type
_entity_poly.pdbx_seq_one_letter_code
_entity_poly.pdbx_strand_id
1 'polypeptide(L)'
;MASPQASRPGTEPVDDIDDVHEWISFGDSTEDRTWMIDATYMRSNHRCIYGEGCQGILDDDATEMAQGCCSYGAHFVDDDDVQNVVRAFTRLDAEVMQFHAKAVKKGFLAAGEDADGGTPVTTTRLVDDACIFLNRPGFPAG
;
A
#
# COMPACT_ATOMS: atom_id res chain seq x y z
N MET A 1 40.78 3.84 -0.31
CA MET A 1 40.84 2.64 0.54
C MET A 1 39.51 2.59 1.28
N ALA A 2 38.57 1.79 0.80
CA ALA A 2 37.25 1.68 1.42
C ALA A 2 37.37 0.81 2.68
N SER A 3 36.82 1.28 3.80
CA SER A 3 36.70 0.48 5.03
C SER A 3 35.88 -0.78 4.75
N PRO A 4 36.26 -1.95 5.29
CA PRO A 4 35.42 -3.13 5.22
C PRO A 4 34.17 -2.88 6.07
N GLN A 5 32.99 -2.99 5.46
CA GLN A 5 31.73 -3.04 6.21
C GLN A 5 31.71 -4.35 6.99
N ALA A 6 31.58 -4.26 8.31
CA ALA A 6 31.33 -5.42 9.15
C ALA A 6 29.93 -5.96 8.82
N SER A 7 29.87 -7.22 8.40
CA SER A 7 28.62 -7.96 8.20
C SER A 7 27.79 -7.92 9.48
N ARG A 8 26.48 -7.63 9.35
CA ARG A 8 25.56 -7.67 10.50
C ARG A 8 25.49 -9.13 11.00
N PRO A 9 25.55 -9.38 12.31
CA PRO A 9 25.33 -10.73 12.84
C PRO A 9 23.92 -11.18 12.43
N GLY A 10 23.82 -12.27 11.66
CA GLY A 10 22.57 -12.82 11.13
C GLY A 10 22.43 -12.86 9.59
N THR A 11 23.47 -12.49 8.82
CA THR A 11 23.44 -12.50 7.34
C THR A 11 24.14 -13.73 6.71
N GLU A 12 24.29 -14.82 7.46
CA GLU A 12 24.82 -16.08 6.89
C GLU A 12 23.71 -16.73 6.03
N PRO A 13 24.01 -17.20 4.80
CA PRO A 13 23.04 -17.93 4.00
C PRO A 13 22.61 -19.20 4.74
N VAL A 14 21.32 -19.31 5.03
CA VAL A 14 20.76 -20.52 5.63
C VAL A 14 20.46 -21.46 4.48
N ASP A 15 21.44 -22.28 4.11
CA ASP A 15 21.39 -23.16 2.92
C ASP A 15 20.43 -24.35 3.07
N ASP A 16 19.81 -24.54 4.24
CA ASP A 16 18.83 -25.60 4.48
C ASP A 16 17.83 -25.15 5.55
N ILE A 17 16.84 -24.36 5.11
CA ILE A 17 15.62 -24.15 5.88
C ILE A 17 14.61 -25.15 5.29
N ASP A 18 14.40 -26.28 5.98
CA ASP A 18 13.16 -27.06 5.82
C ASP A 18 11.98 -26.07 5.77
N ASP A 19 11.12 -26.15 4.76
CA ASP A 19 10.05 -25.17 4.48
C ASP A 19 9.40 -24.67 5.79
N VAL A 20 9.74 -23.44 6.19
CA VAL A 20 9.28 -22.82 7.44
C VAL A 20 7.81 -22.42 7.40
N HIS A 21 7.14 -22.61 6.27
CA HIS A 21 5.77 -22.21 6.08
C HIS A 21 4.79 -23.32 6.47
N GLU A 22 3.99 -23.06 7.50
CA GLU A 22 2.83 -23.89 7.83
C GLU A 22 1.62 -23.40 7.01
N TRP A 23 1.18 -24.17 6.03
CA TRP A 23 0.03 -23.83 5.19
C TRP A 23 -1.28 -24.42 5.73
N ILE A 24 -2.31 -23.57 5.81
CA ILE A 24 -3.69 -23.98 6.12
C ILE A 24 -4.52 -23.80 4.86
N SER A 25 -5.27 -24.85 4.48
CA SER A 25 -6.17 -24.80 3.33
C SER A 25 -7.58 -25.26 3.66
N PHE A 26 -8.58 -24.58 3.13
CA PHE A 26 -9.98 -24.98 3.20
C PHE A 26 -10.76 -24.45 1.99
N GLY A 27 -11.80 -25.19 1.58
CA GLY A 27 -12.67 -24.77 0.49
C GLY A 27 -13.58 -23.61 0.90
N ASP A 28 -13.87 -22.71 -0.04
CA ASP A 28 -14.92 -21.72 0.12
C ASP A 28 -16.30 -22.39 0.04
N SER A 29 -17.22 -22.03 0.93
CA SER A 29 -18.58 -22.60 0.94
C SER A 29 -19.50 -22.04 -0.15
N THR A 30 -19.12 -20.94 -0.78
CA THR A 30 -19.96 -20.16 -1.71
C THR A 30 -19.42 -20.13 -3.13
N GLU A 31 -18.14 -20.41 -3.32
CA GLU A 31 -17.44 -20.37 -4.61
C GLU A 31 -16.57 -21.61 -4.81
N ASP A 32 -16.33 -22.00 -6.07
CA ASP A 32 -15.40 -23.10 -6.39
C ASP A 32 -13.94 -22.63 -6.31
N ARG A 33 -13.49 -22.31 -5.09
CA ARG A 33 -12.12 -21.89 -4.78
C ARG A 33 -11.62 -22.51 -3.49
N THR A 34 -10.30 -22.69 -3.39
CA THR A 34 -9.62 -23.12 -2.16
C THR A 34 -8.76 -21.96 -1.65
N TRP A 35 -8.98 -21.59 -0.39
CA TRP A 35 -8.12 -20.64 0.29
C TRP A 35 -6.84 -21.34 0.74
N MET A 36 -5.69 -20.71 0.52
CA MET A 36 -4.40 -21.13 1.06
C MET A 36 -3.81 -19.99 1.88
N ILE A 37 -3.54 -20.26 3.15
CA ILE A 37 -3.08 -19.25 4.09
C ILE A 37 -1.76 -19.71 4.71
N ASP A 38 -0.75 -18.85 4.66
CA ASP A 38 0.52 -19.05 5.35
C ASP A 38 0.37 -18.68 6.83
N ALA A 39 0.21 -19.68 7.69
CA ALA A 39 0.08 -19.47 9.13
C ALA A 39 1.40 -18.99 9.76
N THR A 40 2.56 -19.29 9.17
CA THR A 40 3.85 -18.79 9.65
C THR A 40 3.92 -17.27 9.47
N TYR A 41 3.59 -16.75 8.29
CA TYR A 41 3.54 -15.30 8.06
C TYR A 41 2.52 -14.62 8.99
N MET A 42 1.31 -15.17 9.11
CA MET A 42 0.25 -14.59 9.96
C MET A 42 0.61 -14.53 11.46
N ARG A 43 1.47 -15.43 11.93
CA ARG A 43 1.97 -15.45 13.33
C ARG A 43 3.33 -14.76 13.49
N SER A 44 3.91 -14.25 12.42
CA SER A 44 5.20 -13.57 12.45
C SER A 44 5.08 -12.19 13.10
N ASN A 45 6.23 -11.56 13.37
CA ASN A 45 6.30 -10.17 13.81
C ASN A 45 6.29 -9.18 12.61
N HIS A 46 5.83 -9.61 11.43
CA HIS A 46 5.75 -8.73 10.27
C HIS A 46 4.81 -7.56 10.59
N ARG A 47 5.27 -6.35 10.26
CA ARG A 47 4.47 -5.13 10.38
C ARG A 47 4.80 -4.20 9.23
N CYS A 48 3.82 -3.39 8.84
CA CYS A 48 4.05 -2.28 7.93
C CYS A 48 5.09 -1.32 8.52
N ILE A 49 6.09 -0.95 7.73
CA ILE A 49 7.14 0.03 8.07
C ILE A 49 6.96 1.35 7.33
N TYR A 50 5.75 1.64 6.86
CA TYR A 50 5.42 2.92 6.25
C TYR A 50 5.77 4.08 7.20
N GLY A 51 6.49 5.09 6.70
CA GLY A 51 7.05 6.18 7.51
C GLY A 51 8.35 5.84 8.26
N GLU A 52 8.79 4.58 8.25
CA GLU A 52 10.00 4.08 8.93
C GLU A 52 11.04 3.51 7.93
N GLY A 53 11.19 4.16 6.77
CA GLY A 53 12.11 3.72 5.72
C GLY A 53 11.54 2.67 4.76
N CYS A 54 10.23 2.72 4.51
CA CYS A 54 9.57 1.88 3.52
C CYS A 54 10.07 2.20 2.09
N GLN A 55 10.54 1.18 1.37
CA GLN A 55 11.05 1.29 0.00
C GLN A 55 9.97 1.57 -1.06
N GLY A 56 8.69 1.60 -0.67
CA GLY A 56 7.58 1.77 -1.60
C GLY A 56 7.20 0.48 -2.32
N ILE A 57 6.40 0.65 -3.38
CA ILE A 57 5.87 -0.44 -4.21
C ILE A 57 6.24 -0.28 -5.69
N LEU A 58 7.18 0.62 -6.00
CA LEU A 58 7.73 0.79 -7.34
C LEU A 58 8.79 -0.27 -7.61
N ASP A 59 9.25 -0.37 -8.87
CA ASP A 59 10.26 -1.35 -9.30
C ASP A 59 11.62 -1.16 -8.61
N ASP A 60 11.96 0.08 -8.28
CA ASP A 60 13.20 0.48 -7.62
C ASP A 60 12.94 1.03 -6.21
N ASP A 61 13.98 1.07 -5.38
CA ASP A 61 13.92 1.66 -4.03
C ASP A 61 13.46 3.14 -4.10
N ALA A 62 12.27 3.39 -3.57
CA ALA A 62 11.63 4.69 -3.53
C ALA A 62 11.52 5.27 -2.11
N THR A 63 12.40 4.84 -1.19
CA THR A 63 12.39 5.28 0.22
C THR A 63 12.38 6.81 0.34
N GLU A 64 13.20 7.50 -0.46
CA GLU A 64 13.34 8.96 -0.46
C GLU A 64 12.06 9.70 -0.88
N MET A 65 11.15 9.02 -1.61
CA MET A 65 9.88 9.62 -2.04
C MET A 65 8.84 9.63 -0.92
N ALA A 66 9.06 8.83 0.14
CA ALA A 66 8.14 8.66 1.28
C ALA A 66 6.68 8.36 0.87
N GLN A 67 6.48 7.75 -0.29
CA GLN A 67 5.14 7.45 -0.82
C GLN A 67 4.58 6.13 -0.31
N GLY A 68 5.44 5.14 -0.02
CA GLY A 68 4.98 3.81 0.38
C GLY A 68 4.03 3.20 -0.65
N CYS A 69 2.89 2.68 -0.19
CA CYS A 69 1.85 2.15 -1.05
C CYS A 69 1.04 3.22 -1.81
N CYS A 70 1.24 4.52 -1.55
CA CYS A 70 0.48 5.60 -2.18
C CYS A 70 0.97 5.99 -3.58
N SER A 71 2.03 5.36 -4.10
CA SER A 71 2.65 5.73 -5.39
C SER A 71 1.68 5.66 -6.57
N TYR A 72 0.86 4.60 -6.67
CA TYR A 72 -0.12 4.44 -7.75
C TYR A 72 -1.52 4.97 -7.42
N GLY A 73 -1.74 5.43 -6.18
CA GLY A 73 -3.08 5.71 -5.67
C GLY A 73 -3.81 4.44 -5.21
N ALA A 74 -4.91 4.63 -4.46
CA ALA A 74 -5.74 3.52 -4.01
C ALA A 74 -6.72 3.11 -5.11
N HIS A 75 -6.78 1.80 -5.39
CA HIS A 75 -7.70 1.19 -6.34
C HIS A 75 -8.92 0.68 -5.57
N PHE A 76 -10.11 0.96 -6.10
CA PHE A 76 -11.37 0.57 -5.48
C PHE A 76 -11.93 -0.68 -6.15
N VAL A 77 -12.44 -1.61 -5.35
CA VAL A 77 -13.01 -2.87 -5.85
C VAL A 77 -14.39 -2.63 -6.46
N ASP A 78 -15.20 -1.79 -5.82
CA ASP A 78 -16.57 -1.49 -6.22
C ASP A 78 -17.04 -0.11 -5.73
N ASP A 79 -18.27 0.24 -6.08
CA ASP A 79 -18.89 1.50 -5.67
C ASP A 79 -19.08 1.61 -4.15
N ASP A 80 -19.30 0.50 -3.43
CA ASP A 80 -19.48 0.51 -1.98
C ASP A 80 -18.17 0.90 -1.27
N ASP A 81 -17.04 0.42 -1.78
CA ASP A 81 -15.69 0.80 -1.35
C ASP A 81 -15.43 2.31 -1.59
N VAL A 82 -15.81 2.83 -2.76
CA VAL A 82 -15.76 4.27 -3.04
C VAL A 82 -16.59 5.05 -2.02
N GLN A 83 -17.81 4.61 -1.73
CA GLN A 83 -18.68 5.29 -0.77
C GLN A 83 -18.14 5.27 0.65
N ASN A 84 -17.40 4.22 1.05
CA ASN A 84 -16.69 4.20 2.34
C ASN A 84 -15.69 5.36 2.44
N VAL A 85 -14.89 5.59 1.41
CA VAL A 85 -13.91 6.68 1.39
C VAL A 85 -14.57 8.05 1.27
N VAL A 86 -15.64 8.19 0.48
CA VAL A 86 -16.44 9.43 0.43
C VAL A 86 -16.95 9.80 1.83
N ARG A 87 -17.52 8.84 2.57
CA ARG A 87 -17.97 9.07 3.95
C ARG A 87 -16.83 9.51 4.86
N ALA A 88 -15.66 8.89 4.73
CA ALA A 88 -14.49 9.27 5.52
C ALA A 88 -14.00 10.69 5.18
N PHE A 89 -13.96 11.05 3.88
CA PHE A 89 -13.51 12.34 3.37
C PHE A 89 -14.30 13.52 3.95
N THR A 90 -15.60 13.36 4.21
CA THR A 90 -16.43 14.44 4.78
C THR A 90 -15.99 14.90 6.17
N ARG A 91 -15.14 14.13 6.85
CA ARG A 91 -14.59 14.44 8.18
C ARG A 91 -13.18 15.03 8.11
N LEU A 92 -12.60 15.16 6.92
CA LEU A 92 -11.28 15.75 6.72
C LEU A 92 -11.40 17.25 6.50
N ASP A 93 -10.37 17.97 6.90
CA ASP A 93 -10.21 19.39 6.63
C ASP A 93 -8.79 19.69 6.15
N ALA A 94 -8.51 20.97 5.89
CA ALA A 94 -7.21 21.42 5.39
C ALA A 94 -6.09 21.39 6.45
N GLU A 95 -6.39 21.20 7.73
CA GLU A 95 -5.38 21.04 8.79
C GLU A 95 -4.79 19.62 8.77
N VAL A 96 -5.64 18.62 8.47
CA VAL A 96 -5.23 17.20 8.46
C VAL A 96 -4.92 16.65 7.07
N MET A 97 -5.35 17.32 5.99
CA MET A 97 -5.11 16.88 4.62
C MET A 97 -4.55 18.01 3.74
N GLN A 98 -3.30 17.88 3.32
CA GLN A 98 -2.55 18.87 2.54
C GLN A 98 -3.26 19.30 1.24
N PHE A 99 -3.85 18.34 0.52
CA PHE A 99 -4.51 18.59 -0.76
C PHE A 99 -6.05 18.69 -0.65
N HIS A 100 -6.59 18.94 0.54
CA HIS A 100 -8.03 19.06 0.78
C HIS A 100 -8.72 20.03 -0.18
N ALA A 101 -8.16 21.24 -0.37
CA ALA A 101 -8.74 22.24 -1.28
C ALA A 101 -8.77 21.76 -2.76
N LYS A 102 -7.76 20.99 -3.20
CA LYS A 102 -7.74 20.39 -4.54
C LYS A 102 -8.82 19.30 -4.65
N ALA A 103 -8.95 18.47 -3.63
CA ALA A 103 -9.95 17.39 -3.55
C ALA A 103 -11.38 17.95 -3.54
N VAL A 104 -11.67 18.99 -2.76
CA VAL A 104 -13.00 19.64 -2.74
C VAL A 104 -13.33 20.28 -4.09
N LYS A 105 -12.37 20.97 -4.71
CA LYS A 105 -12.62 21.71 -5.96
C LYS A 105 -12.84 20.82 -7.17
N LYS A 106 -12.14 19.68 -7.26
CA LYS A 106 -12.08 18.86 -8.48
C LYS A 106 -12.32 17.36 -8.22
N GLY A 107 -12.71 16.96 -7.01
CA GLY A 107 -12.82 15.56 -6.59
C GLY A 107 -11.47 14.92 -6.27
N PHE A 108 -11.52 13.71 -5.70
CA PHE A 108 -10.34 12.89 -5.38
C PHE A 108 -10.30 11.55 -6.15
N LEU A 109 -11.27 11.28 -7.02
CA LEU A 109 -11.35 10.04 -7.82
C LEU A 109 -10.89 10.27 -9.27
N ALA A 110 -10.32 9.24 -9.87
CA ALA A 110 -9.88 9.15 -11.27
C ALA A 110 -10.32 7.81 -11.86
N ALA A 111 -10.40 7.77 -13.19
CA ALA A 111 -10.40 6.51 -13.92
C ALA A 111 -8.96 5.99 -13.99
N GLY A 112 -8.74 4.77 -13.51
CA GLY A 112 -7.52 4.01 -13.69
C GLY A 112 -7.49 3.27 -15.02
N GLU A 113 -6.70 2.20 -15.08
CA GLU A 113 -6.62 1.34 -16.25
C GLU A 113 -7.91 0.51 -16.40
N ASP A 114 -8.18 0.08 -17.64
CA ASP A 114 -9.32 -0.78 -17.93
C ASP A 114 -9.18 -2.11 -17.19
N ALA A 115 -10.20 -2.46 -16.40
CA ALA A 115 -10.33 -3.79 -15.84
C ALA A 115 -10.70 -4.80 -16.92
N ASP A 116 -10.60 -6.09 -16.58
CA ASP A 116 -11.14 -7.17 -17.40
C ASP A 116 -12.65 -6.93 -17.64
N GLY A 117 -13.00 -6.58 -18.88
CA GLY A 117 -14.37 -6.18 -19.26
C GLY A 117 -14.49 -4.74 -19.78
N GLY A 118 -13.40 -3.97 -19.87
CA GLY A 118 -13.36 -2.67 -20.53
C GLY A 118 -14.01 -1.53 -19.74
N THR A 119 -14.26 -1.74 -18.45
CA THR A 119 -14.66 -0.66 -17.52
C THR A 119 -13.41 -0.25 -16.73
N PRO A 120 -13.03 1.04 -16.75
CA PRO A 120 -11.89 1.52 -15.96
C PRO A 120 -12.09 1.26 -14.47
N VAL A 121 -11.04 0.77 -13.80
CA VAL A 121 -11.02 0.70 -12.34
C VAL A 121 -11.10 2.11 -11.78
N THR A 122 -11.91 2.33 -10.73
CA THR A 122 -11.88 3.63 -10.05
C THR A 122 -10.66 3.70 -9.14
N THR A 123 -9.90 4.80 -9.21
CA THR A 123 -8.73 5.02 -8.37
C THR A 123 -8.77 6.39 -7.69
N THR A 124 -7.95 6.59 -6.67
CA THR A 124 -7.69 7.96 -6.18
C THR A 124 -6.82 8.71 -7.17
N ARG A 125 -7.10 9.99 -7.37
CA ARG A 125 -6.27 10.89 -8.16
C ARG A 125 -4.86 10.96 -7.63
N LEU A 126 -3.92 11.10 -8.56
CA LEU A 126 -2.55 11.49 -8.26
C LEU A 126 -2.40 13.01 -8.30
N VAL A 127 -1.61 13.51 -7.36
CA VAL A 127 -1.13 14.89 -7.31
C VAL A 127 0.35 14.79 -7.00
N ASP A 128 1.21 15.34 -7.86
CA ASP A 128 2.67 15.28 -7.71
C ASP A 128 3.14 13.82 -7.50
N ASP A 129 2.75 12.97 -8.46
CA ASP A 129 3.11 11.54 -8.60
C ASP A 129 2.82 10.64 -7.39
N ALA A 130 1.84 11.01 -6.55
CA ALA A 130 1.30 10.12 -5.52
C ALA A 130 -0.16 10.41 -5.22
N CYS A 131 -0.81 9.50 -4.49
CA CYS A 131 -2.18 9.65 -4.01
C CYS A 131 -2.46 11.05 -3.45
N ILE A 132 -3.60 11.63 -3.83
CA ILE A 132 -4.09 12.92 -3.32
C ILE A 132 -4.29 12.95 -1.80
N PHE A 133 -4.43 11.79 -1.16
CA PHE A 133 -4.53 11.66 0.30
C PHE A 133 -3.18 11.58 1.02
N LEU A 134 -2.07 11.41 0.30
CA LEU A 134 -0.74 11.37 0.90
C LEU A 134 -0.32 12.80 1.29
N ASN A 135 -0.24 13.07 2.59
CA ASN A 135 0.48 14.25 3.09
C ASN A 135 1.98 14.05 2.84
N ARG A 136 2.62 15.05 2.24
CA ARG A 136 4.06 15.02 1.94
C ARG A 136 4.88 15.39 3.16
N PRO A 137 6.14 14.90 3.27
CA PRO A 137 7.03 15.27 4.34
C PRO A 137 7.10 16.79 4.56
N GLY A 138 6.86 17.21 5.79
CA GLY A 138 6.90 18.62 6.20
C GLY A 138 5.53 19.29 6.23
N PHE A 139 4.45 18.58 5.89
CA PHE A 139 3.11 19.02 6.22
C PHE A 139 2.85 18.76 7.72
N PRO A 140 2.19 19.64 8.48
CA PRO A 140 2.02 19.43 9.93
C PRO A 140 1.33 18.12 10.33
N ALA A 141 0.45 17.59 9.47
CA ALA A 141 -0.18 16.28 9.64
C ALA A 141 0.43 15.17 8.74
N GLY A 142 1.67 15.38 8.26
CA GLY A 142 2.46 14.48 7.40
C GLY A 142 3.96 14.67 7.55
#